data_AF-A0A5E4HYB9-F1
#
_entry.id   AF-A0A5E4HYB9-F1
#
_cell.length_a   1.000
_cell.length_b   1.000
_cell.length_c   1.000
_cell.angle_alpha   90.00
_cell.angle_beta   90.00
_cell.angle_gamma   90.00
#
_symmetry.space_group_name_H-M   'P 1'
#
loop_
_entity.id
_entity.type
_entity.pdbx_description
1 polymer ?
#
loop_
_entity_poly.entity_id
_entity_poly.type
_entity_poly.pdbx_seq_one_letter_code
_entity_poly.pdbx_strand_id
1 'polypeptide(L)'
;MEFNRGWLAWALLAAAVLAGAGLFLMEGAQYQQLQSRYDALNQSYGQDQTLWNQQREQLRAQMADLQLNVAGLQQQLAQVSVERDTQAQALNATRAQLGLTQAQLGESQQALANQTQTVQSLRSDFSRLQSDLSDSLAWFKDNSVLPMSNPRASILADRVMEDCVDGNELNLPCVNYVLGRTATIHYRIDTDNESRPVNHFQGINGTFDAGGGDCKDYSLLLKAVINTANARRPGLHLIAFQPGVGDFRVYPKLSLGHVDQYYYYSSSEPVDLGAMDNNTHVWVICFPYGVQGHCTVAVGGKAGTNGAPPDLSGARVFEPQDGGYMGRVGREFSVCDPSRQTNCWSLYATILLIIGDNDLYTVQGNKWNGYGYLLTELESRAVPAS
;
A
#
# COMPACT_ATOMS: atom_id res chain seq x y z
N MET A 1 -35.20 71.26 167.77
CA MET A 1 -34.54 70.01 167.34
C MET A 1 -35.10 69.66 165.97
N GLU A 2 -34.72 70.35 164.89
CA GLU A 2 -33.43 70.36 164.17
C GLU A 2 -32.99 68.96 163.66
N PHE A 3 -33.24 68.69 162.36
CA PHE A 3 -32.30 68.11 161.37
C PHE A 3 -33.02 68.02 159.98
N ASN A 4 -32.34 67.92 158.84
CA ASN A 4 -31.63 68.95 158.06
C ASN A 4 -31.54 68.47 156.58
N ARG A 5 -31.54 69.41 155.62
CA ARG A 5 -30.91 69.38 154.27
C ARG A 5 -31.26 68.22 153.29
N GLY A 6 -31.80 68.47 152.11
CA GLY A 6 -31.27 69.38 151.08
C GLY A 6 -30.37 68.68 150.02
N TRP A 7 -30.04 67.39 150.17
CA TRP A 7 -29.08 66.68 149.31
C TRP A 7 -29.66 65.73 148.24
N LEU A 8 -30.92 65.27 148.38
CA LEU A 8 -31.49 64.27 147.44
C LEU A 8 -31.90 64.84 146.06
N ALA A 9 -32.19 66.14 145.96
CA ALA A 9 -32.63 66.75 144.70
C ALA A 9 -31.48 66.94 143.68
N TRP A 10 -30.25 67.14 144.14
CA TRP A 10 -29.09 67.34 143.25
C TRP A 10 -28.48 66.01 142.76
N ALA A 11 -28.62 64.92 143.51
CA ALA A 11 -28.16 63.59 143.09
C ALA A 11 -28.98 63.03 141.92
N LEU A 12 -30.29 63.32 141.87
CA LEU A 12 -31.17 62.88 140.78
C LEU A 12 -30.94 63.67 139.48
N LEU A 13 -30.54 64.94 139.56
CA LEU A 13 -30.23 65.74 138.36
C LEU A 13 -28.89 65.35 137.73
N ALA A 14 -27.88 65.00 138.54
CA ALA A 14 -26.58 64.54 138.04
C ALA A 14 -26.65 63.16 137.35
N ALA A 15 -27.51 62.25 137.84
CA ALA A 15 -27.74 60.95 137.22
C ALA A 15 -28.46 61.06 135.86
N ALA A 16 -29.38 62.02 135.70
CA ALA A 16 -30.10 62.22 134.44
C ALA A 16 -29.20 62.82 133.33
N VAL A 17 -28.25 63.71 133.67
CA VAL A 17 -27.33 64.31 132.69
C VAL A 17 -26.28 63.32 132.20
N LEU A 18 -25.77 62.44 133.08
CA LEU A 18 -24.82 61.38 132.68
C LEU A 18 -25.48 60.25 131.88
N ALA A 19 -26.75 59.93 132.15
CA ALA A 19 -27.52 58.99 131.34
C ALA A 19 -27.87 59.55 129.94
N GLY A 20 -28.15 60.84 129.82
CA GLY A 20 -28.39 61.51 128.53
C GLY A 20 -27.14 61.61 127.64
N ALA A 21 -25.97 61.84 128.24
CA ALA A 21 -24.70 61.87 127.50
C ALA A 21 -24.26 60.47 127.02
N GLY A 22 -24.55 59.41 127.78
CA GLY A 22 -24.30 58.03 127.39
C GLY A 22 -25.15 57.56 126.20
N LEU A 23 -26.43 57.98 126.14
CA LEU A 23 -27.31 57.68 125.01
C LEU A 23 -26.84 58.36 123.72
N PHE A 24 -26.45 59.63 123.78
CA PHE A 24 -25.95 60.37 122.60
C PHE A 24 -24.61 59.82 122.06
N LEU A 25 -23.73 59.32 122.93
CA LEU A 25 -22.47 58.70 122.49
C LEU A 25 -22.67 57.29 121.92
N MET A 26 -23.65 56.51 122.43
CA MET A 26 -24.00 55.22 121.85
C MET A 26 -24.75 55.35 120.52
N GLU A 27 -25.65 56.34 120.37
CA GLU A 27 -26.31 56.64 119.10
C GLU A 27 -25.33 57.20 118.06
N GLY A 28 -24.37 58.04 118.46
CA GLY A 28 -23.30 58.53 117.58
C GLY A 28 -22.34 57.43 117.12
N ALA A 29 -21.98 56.49 118.00
CA ALA A 29 -21.15 55.33 117.65
C ALA A 29 -21.89 54.34 116.73
N GLN A 30 -23.19 54.12 116.94
CA GLN A 30 -24.02 53.33 116.02
C GLN A 30 -24.15 54.01 114.65
N TYR A 31 -24.27 55.35 114.61
CA TYR A 31 -24.32 56.10 113.36
C TYR A 31 -22.98 56.03 112.60
N GLN A 32 -21.83 56.16 113.27
CA GLN A 32 -20.51 55.96 112.64
C GLN A 32 -20.28 54.52 112.19
N GLN A 33 -20.78 53.53 112.92
CA GLN A 33 -20.71 52.13 112.52
C GLN A 33 -21.62 51.85 111.30
N LEU A 34 -22.79 52.48 111.24
CA LEU A 34 -23.69 52.39 110.10
C LEU A 34 -23.11 53.10 108.87
N GLN A 35 -22.49 54.25 109.07
CA GLN A 35 -21.86 55.02 107.99
C GLN A 35 -20.60 54.31 107.46
N SER A 36 -19.76 53.75 108.31
CA SER A 36 -18.62 52.93 107.86
C SER A 36 -19.06 51.63 107.17
N ARG A 37 -20.17 51.00 107.60
CA ARG A 37 -20.78 49.88 106.86
C ARG A 37 -21.36 50.31 105.53
N TYR A 38 -21.98 51.48 105.46
CA TYR A 38 -22.50 52.05 104.21
C TYR A 38 -21.37 52.37 103.24
N ASP A 39 -20.29 53.00 103.72
CA ASP A 39 -19.11 53.32 102.91
C ASP A 39 -18.39 52.04 102.45
N ALA A 40 -18.25 51.04 103.32
CA ALA A 40 -17.69 49.74 102.96
C ALA A 40 -18.57 48.99 101.95
N LEU A 41 -19.90 49.06 102.08
CA LEU A 41 -20.84 48.46 101.13
C LEU A 41 -20.80 49.19 99.78
N ASN A 42 -20.74 50.53 99.79
CA ASN A 42 -20.66 51.35 98.59
C ASN A 42 -19.32 51.15 97.86
N GLN A 43 -18.23 50.98 98.62
CA GLN A 43 -16.91 50.63 98.08
C GLN A 43 -16.89 49.21 97.50
N SER A 44 -17.48 48.24 98.19
CA SER A 44 -17.67 46.87 97.68
C SER A 44 -18.50 46.88 96.40
N TYR A 45 -19.59 47.65 96.36
CA TYR A 45 -20.46 47.78 95.19
C TYR A 45 -19.73 48.42 94.01
N GLY A 46 -18.91 49.45 94.26
CA GLY A 46 -18.06 50.07 93.25
C GLY A 46 -16.98 49.13 92.71
N GLN A 47 -16.39 48.28 93.58
CA GLN A 47 -15.44 47.24 93.18
C GLN A 47 -16.09 46.16 92.33
N ASP A 48 -17.26 45.65 92.74
CA ASP A 48 -18.04 44.66 91.98
C ASP A 48 -18.48 45.21 90.63
N GLN A 49 -18.91 46.48 90.59
CA GLN A 49 -19.27 47.14 89.34
C GLN A 49 -18.06 47.31 88.40
N THR A 50 -16.88 47.59 88.95
CA THR A 50 -15.63 47.69 88.17
C THR A 50 -15.21 46.33 87.61
N LEU A 51 -15.22 45.28 88.44
CA LEU A 51 -14.91 43.91 88.03
C LEU A 51 -15.90 43.42 86.97
N TRP A 52 -17.19 43.68 87.15
CA TRP A 52 -18.23 43.33 86.19
C TRP A 52 -18.04 44.07 84.86
N ASN A 53 -17.71 45.37 84.89
CA ASN A 53 -17.40 46.13 83.68
C ASN A 53 -16.16 45.59 82.96
N GLN A 54 -15.11 45.21 83.70
CA GLN A 54 -13.91 44.58 83.14
C GLN A 54 -14.23 43.22 82.51
N GLN A 55 -14.98 42.36 83.17
CA GLN A 55 -15.41 41.06 82.64
C GLN A 55 -16.26 41.22 81.38
N ARG A 56 -17.18 42.19 81.37
CA ARG A 56 -18.02 42.48 80.21
C ARG A 56 -17.19 42.96 79.03
N GLU A 57 -16.20 43.81 79.26
CA GLU A 57 -15.33 44.31 78.21
C GLU A 57 -14.40 43.23 77.67
N GLN A 58 -13.87 42.37 78.55
CA GLN A 58 -13.10 41.19 78.15
C GLN A 58 -13.95 40.22 77.31
N LEU A 59 -15.19 39.97 77.70
CA LEU A 59 -16.10 39.11 76.94
C LEU A 59 -16.48 39.74 75.59
N ARG A 60 -16.67 41.07 75.53
CA ARG A 60 -16.86 41.79 74.26
C ARG A 60 -15.66 41.67 73.34
N ALA A 61 -14.45 41.84 73.88
CA ALA A 61 -13.21 41.68 73.12
C ALA A 61 -13.05 40.24 72.60
N GLN A 62 -13.33 39.24 73.44
CA GLN A 62 -13.34 37.82 73.03
C GLN A 62 -14.39 37.53 71.96
N MET A 63 -15.59 38.09 72.08
CA MET A 63 -16.65 37.93 71.06
C MET A 63 -16.26 38.60 69.74
N ALA A 64 -15.64 39.78 69.78
CA ALA A 64 -15.15 40.46 68.59
C ALA A 64 -14.02 39.67 67.90
N ASP A 65 -13.07 39.15 68.67
CA ASP A 65 -11.99 38.29 68.15
C ASP A 65 -12.54 36.99 67.54
N LEU A 66 -13.48 36.34 68.22
CA LEU A 66 -14.14 35.15 67.70
C LEU A 66 -14.93 35.43 66.42
N GLN A 67 -15.61 36.58 66.32
CA GLN A 67 -16.30 37.00 65.10
C GLN A 67 -15.32 37.21 63.93
N LEU A 68 -14.17 37.82 64.18
CA LEU A 68 -13.12 37.98 63.16
C LEU A 68 -12.55 36.64 62.73
N ASN A 69 -12.27 35.73 63.67
CA ASN A 69 -11.79 34.39 63.38
C ASN A 69 -12.81 33.57 62.57
N VAL A 70 -14.10 33.65 62.92
CA VAL A 70 -15.18 32.99 62.16
C VAL A 70 -15.27 33.56 60.74
N ALA A 71 -15.21 34.88 60.57
CA ALA A 71 -15.21 35.51 59.25
C ALA A 71 -13.99 35.08 58.41
N GLY A 72 -12.80 35.02 59.03
CA GLY A 72 -11.57 34.55 58.38
C GLY A 72 -11.66 33.09 57.93
N LEU A 73 -12.17 32.20 58.79
CA LEU A 73 -12.39 30.79 58.47
C LEU A 73 -13.44 30.61 57.36
N GLN A 74 -14.52 31.41 57.37
CA GLN A 74 -15.52 31.40 56.29
C GLN A 74 -14.91 31.82 54.95
N GLN A 75 -14.03 32.82 54.94
CA GLN A 75 -13.34 33.24 53.73
C GLN A 75 -12.36 32.17 53.23
N GLN A 76 -11.58 31.54 54.11
CA GLN A 76 -10.69 30.43 53.75
C GLN A 76 -11.48 29.24 53.19
N LEU A 77 -12.61 28.89 53.81
CA LEU A 77 -13.48 27.82 53.33
C LEU A 77 -14.04 28.12 51.93
N ALA A 78 -14.44 29.37 51.67
CA ALA A 78 -14.88 29.80 50.35
C ALA A 78 -13.78 29.68 49.30
N GLN A 79 -12.53 30.08 49.62
CA GLN A 79 -11.38 29.95 48.72
C GLN A 79 -11.06 28.49 48.40
N VAL A 80 -11.00 27.63 49.42
CA VAL A 80 -10.75 26.20 49.25
C VAL A 80 -11.86 25.53 48.43
N SER A 81 -13.12 25.94 48.61
CA SER A 81 -14.24 25.45 47.79
C SER A 81 -14.05 25.79 46.31
N VAL A 82 -13.68 27.03 46.00
CA VAL A 82 -13.43 27.47 44.61
C VAL A 82 -12.25 26.73 43.99
N GLU A 83 -11.16 26.55 44.74
CA GLU A 83 -9.99 25.80 44.26
C GLU A 83 -10.34 24.35 43.98
N ARG A 84 -11.08 23.70 44.89
CA ARG A 84 -11.56 22.33 44.73
C ARG A 84 -12.44 22.18 43.49
N ASP A 85 -13.35 23.12 43.25
CA ASP A 85 -14.23 23.10 42.08
C ASP A 85 -13.43 23.30 40.78
N THR A 86 -12.42 24.17 40.79
CA THR A 86 -11.50 24.38 39.66
C THR A 86 -10.69 23.12 39.35
N GLN A 87 -10.14 22.48 40.37
CA GLN A 87 -9.40 21.21 40.22
C GLN A 87 -10.32 20.08 39.72
N ALA A 88 -11.58 20.01 40.19
CA ALA A 88 -12.57 19.05 39.72
C ALA A 88 -12.90 19.25 38.24
N GLN A 89 -13.05 20.51 37.79
CA GLN A 89 -13.26 20.84 36.38
C GLN A 89 -12.06 20.45 35.52
N ALA A 90 -10.84 20.78 35.95
CA ALA A 90 -9.61 20.42 35.24
C ALA A 90 -9.43 18.89 35.11
N LEU A 91 -9.74 18.15 36.18
CA LEU A 91 -9.71 16.68 36.17
C LEU A 91 -10.74 16.10 35.19
N ASN A 92 -11.95 16.65 35.15
CA ASN A 92 -12.99 16.20 34.22
C ASN A 92 -12.60 16.50 32.76
N ALA A 93 -12.02 17.66 32.47
CA ALA A 93 -11.51 18.00 31.14
C ALA A 93 -10.37 17.04 30.71
N THR A 94 -9.45 16.72 31.63
CA THR A 94 -8.36 15.77 31.37
C THR A 94 -8.88 14.36 31.10
N ARG A 95 -9.88 13.91 31.87
CA ARG A 95 -10.54 12.61 31.64
C ARG A 95 -11.24 12.55 30.28
N ALA A 96 -11.92 13.63 29.88
CA ALA A 96 -12.54 13.72 28.57
C ALA A 96 -11.49 13.65 27.45
N GLN A 97 -10.39 14.40 27.58
CA GLN A 97 -9.28 14.37 26.61
C GLN A 97 -8.63 12.98 26.52
N LEU A 98 -8.40 12.32 27.65
CA LEU A 98 -7.86 10.95 27.68
C LEU A 98 -8.80 9.98 26.94
N GLY A 99 -10.10 10.09 27.14
CA GLY A 99 -11.09 9.29 26.42
C GLY A 99 -11.04 9.49 24.91
N LEU A 100 -10.91 10.73 24.44
CA LEU A 100 -10.74 11.05 23.02
C LEU A 100 -9.44 10.46 22.44
N THR A 101 -8.33 10.63 23.14
CA THR A 101 -7.03 10.07 22.71
C THR A 101 -7.06 8.54 22.66
N GLN A 102 -7.74 7.88 23.62
CA GLN A 102 -7.91 6.43 23.61
C GLN A 102 -8.75 5.96 22.42
N ALA A 103 -9.82 6.68 22.08
CA ALA A 103 -10.63 6.38 20.90
C ALA A 103 -9.81 6.54 19.60
N GLN A 104 -9.08 7.65 19.45
CA GLN A 104 -8.20 7.90 18.29
C GLN A 104 -7.09 6.85 18.15
N LEU A 105 -6.51 6.41 19.27
CA LEU A 105 -5.52 5.35 19.29
C LEU A 105 -6.14 4.02 18.82
N GLY A 106 -7.33 3.69 19.29
CA GLY A 106 -8.06 2.49 18.85
C GLY A 106 -8.35 2.51 17.35
N GLU A 107 -8.82 3.64 16.81
CA GLU A 107 -9.06 3.83 15.37
C GLU A 107 -7.76 3.69 14.57
N SER A 108 -6.67 4.31 15.04
CA SER A 108 -5.36 4.24 14.39
C SER A 108 -4.79 2.82 14.39
N GLN A 109 -4.95 2.08 15.49
CA GLN A 109 -4.56 0.67 15.59
C GLN A 109 -5.34 -0.21 14.61
N GLN A 110 -6.65 0.00 14.50
CA GLN A 110 -7.49 -0.73 13.55
C GLN A 110 -7.13 -0.39 12.10
N ALA A 111 -6.89 0.89 11.78
CA ALA A 111 -6.44 1.31 10.46
C ALA A 111 -5.09 0.68 10.09
N LEU A 112 -4.14 0.65 11.02
CA LEU A 112 -2.83 0.02 10.83
C LEU A 112 -2.96 -1.50 10.61
N ALA A 113 -3.83 -2.18 11.37
CA ALA A 113 -4.10 -3.61 11.20
C ALA A 113 -4.68 -3.91 9.80
N ASN A 114 -5.65 -3.12 9.35
CA ASN A 114 -6.26 -3.26 8.01
C ASN A 114 -5.23 -3.00 6.90
N GLN A 115 -4.39 -1.98 7.04
CA GLN A 115 -3.31 -1.69 6.09
C GLN A 115 -2.28 -2.83 6.05
N THR A 116 -1.91 -3.38 7.21
CA THR A 116 -0.98 -4.52 7.31
C THR A 116 -1.53 -5.75 6.59
N GLN A 117 -2.81 -6.06 6.79
CA GLN A 117 -3.48 -7.16 6.09
C GLN A 117 -3.53 -6.95 4.57
N THR A 118 -3.80 -5.70 4.13
CA THR A 118 -3.79 -5.33 2.71
C THR A 118 -2.41 -5.55 2.10
N VAL A 119 -1.34 -5.10 2.77
CA VAL A 119 0.04 -5.29 2.31
C VAL A 119 0.41 -6.77 2.24
N GLN A 120 -0.01 -7.58 3.22
CA GLN A 120 0.21 -9.03 3.20
C GLN A 120 -0.51 -9.71 2.02
N SER A 121 -1.77 -9.33 1.74
CA SER A 121 -2.51 -9.84 0.57
C SER A 121 -1.80 -9.49 -0.72
N LEU A 122 -1.39 -8.23 -0.90
CA LEU A 122 -0.68 -7.78 -2.10
C LEU A 122 0.66 -8.51 -2.28
N ARG A 123 1.39 -8.78 -1.21
CA ARG A 123 2.61 -9.60 -1.26
C ARG A 123 2.33 -11.02 -1.73
N SER A 124 1.26 -11.64 -1.24
CA SER A 124 0.84 -12.97 -1.68
C SER A 124 0.44 -12.99 -3.15
N ASP A 125 -0.35 -12.00 -3.58
CA ASP A 125 -0.78 -11.88 -4.98
C ASP A 125 0.41 -11.67 -5.92
N PHE A 126 1.37 -10.84 -5.50
CA PHE A 126 2.59 -10.60 -6.27
C PHE A 126 3.45 -11.85 -6.40
N SER A 127 3.64 -12.60 -5.30
CA SER A 127 4.39 -13.86 -5.32
C SER A 127 3.75 -14.90 -6.25
N ARG A 128 2.41 -15.02 -6.21
CA ARG A 128 1.67 -15.89 -7.13
C ARG A 128 1.86 -15.45 -8.59
N LEU A 129 1.71 -14.16 -8.88
CA LEU A 129 1.92 -13.63 -10.23
C LEU A 129 3.34 -13.91 -10.74
N GLN A 130 4.36 -13.77 -9.88
CA GLN A 130 5.74 -14.09 -10.20
C GLN A 130 5.92 -15.58 -10.54
N SER A 131 5.30 -16.48 -9.78
CA SER A 131 5.29 -17.92 -10.08
C SER A 131 4.59 -18.22 -11.41
N ASP A 132 3.37 -17.72 -11.59
CA ASP A 132 2.56 -17.95 -12.80
C ASP A 132 3.29 -17.48 -14.07
N LEU A 133 4.00 -16.34 -13.99
CA LEU A 133 4.79 -15.81 -15.10
C LEU A 133 6.07 -16.62 -15.33
N SER A 134 6.77 -17.04 -14.27
CA SER A 134 7.92 -17.93 -14.39
C SER A 134 7.54 -19.25 -15.06
N ASP A 135 6.42 -19.83 -14.64
CA ASP A 135 5.88 -21.08 -15.20
C ASP A 135 5.45 -20.89 -16.67
N SER A 136 4.83 -19.75 -16.99
CA SER A 136 4.44 -19.42 -18.37
C SER A 136 5.65 -19.23 -19.30
N LEU A 137 6.71 -18.57 -18.82
CA LEU A 137 7.95 -18.38 -19.59
C LEU A 137 8.71 -19.69 -19.76
N ALA A 138 8.80 -20.51 -18.71
CA ALA A 138 9.38 -21.84 -18.78
C ALA A 138 8.62 -22.72 -19.79
N TRP A 139 7.29 -22.71 -19.72
CA TRP A 139 6.45 -23.41 -20.68
C TRP A 139 6.68 -22.92 -22.12
N PHE A 140 6.75 -21.61 -22.34
CA PHE A 140 6.99 -21.05 -23.68
C PHE A 140 8.36 -21.44 -24.22
N LYS A 141 9.38 -21.43 -23.37
CA LYS A 141 10.74 -21.90 -23.69
C LYS A 141 10.77 -23.37 -24.03
N ASP A 142 10.08 -24.22 -23.27
CA ASP A 142 10.00 -25.65 -23.57
C ASP A 142 9.30 -25.94 -24.91
N ASN A 143 8.41 -25.03 -25.33
CA ASN A 143 7.74 -25.05 -26.64
C ASN A 143 8.47 -24.26 -27.73
N SER A 144 9.65 -23.71 -27.45
CA SER A 144 10.46 -22.95 -28.42
C SER A 144 11.27 -23.85 -29.36
N VAL A 145 11.22 -25.17 -29.20
CA VAL A 145 11.87 -26.19 -30.04
C VAL A 145 10.91 -27.34 -30.29
N LEU A 146 11.05 -28.01 -31.43
CA LEU A 146 10.23 -29.19 -31.70
C LEU A 146 10.54 -30.32 -30.70
N PRO A 147 9.51 -30.93 -30.09
CA PRO A 147 9.70 -32.03 -29.15
C PRO A 147 10.10 -33.30 -29.91
N MET A 148 11.40 -33.54 -30.05
CA MET A 148 11.95 -34.64 -30.85
C MET A 148 11.51 -36.05 -30.40
N SER A 149 10.99 -36.20 -29.18
CA SER A 149 10.35 -37.42 -28.70
C SER A 149 8.98 -37.69 -29.34
N ASN A 150 8.32 -36.68 -29.92
CA ASN A 150 7.09 -36.84 -30.69
C ASN A 150 7.45 -37.25 -32.13
N PRO A 151 6.99 -38.43 -32.61
CA PRO A 151 7.29 -38.90 -33.96
C PRO A 151 6.87 -37.93 -35.07
N ARG A 152 5.72 -37.24 -34.92
CA ARG A 152 5.25 -36.26 -35.92
C ARG A 152 6.16 -35.05 -35.98
N ALA A 153 6.65 -34.59 -34.83
CA ALA A 153 7.61 -33.49 -34.74
C ALA A 153 8.97 -33.88 -35.35
N SER A 154 9.44 -35.10 -35.09
CA SER A 154 10.68 -35.61 -35.70
C SER A 154 10.58 -35.70 -37.22
N ILE A 155 9.50 -36.28 -37.74
CA ILE A 155 9.26 -36.38 -39.19
C ILE A 155 9.19 -34.98 -39.81
N LEU A 156 8.49 -34.04 -39.18
CA LEU A 156 8.44 -32.66 -39.64
C LEU A 156 9.84 -32.05 -39.71
N ALA A 157 10.64 -32.19 -38.66
CA ALA A 157 11.99 -31.64 -38.61
C ALA A 157 12.90 -32.24 -39.70
N ASP A 158 12.80 -33.54 -39.95
CA ASP A 158 13.56 -34.22 -41.00
C ASP A 158 13.14 -33.73 -42.39
N ARG A 159 11.83 -33.62 -42.63
CA ARG A 159 11.30 -33.10 -43.90
C ARG A 159 11.66 -31.65 -44.12
N VAL A 160 11.60 -30.78 -43.12
CA VAL A 160 12.06 -29.39 -43.26
C VAL A 160 13.52 -29.33 -43.69
N MET A 161 14.39 -30.16 -43.11
CA MET A 161 15.81 -30.20 -43.48
C MET A 161 16.06 -30.80 -44.87
N GLU A 162 15.25 -31.77 -45.31
CA GLU A 162 15.38 -32.42 -46.62
C GLU A 162 14.80 -31.55 -47.75
N ASP A 163 13.63 -30.95 -47.49
CA ASP A 163 12.78 -30.32 -48.50
C ASP A 163 12.99 -28.81 -48.61
N CYS A 164 13.25 -28.15 -47.49
CA CYS A 164 13.24 -26.69 -47.39
C CYS A 164 14.63 -26.07 -47.25
N VAL A 165 15.65 -26.90 -47.05
CA VAL A 165 17.04 -26.44 -47.02
C VAL A 165 17.70 -26.74 -48.36
N ASP A 166 18.17 -25.69 -49.05
CA ASP A 166 18.95 -25.81 -50.27
C ASP A 166 20.28 -25.06 -50.09
N GLY A 167 21.40 -25.77 -50.29
CA GLY A 167 22.71 -25.23 -49.95
C GLY A 167 22.81 -24.87 -48.46
N ASN A 168 22.89 -23.59 -48.13
CA ASN A 168 22.93 -23.05 -46.76
C ASN A 168 21.72 -22.15 -46.43
N GLU A 169 20.63 -22.27 -47.19
CA GLU A 169 19.44 -21.43 -47.08
C GLU A 169 18.25 -22.28 -46.61
N LEU A 170 17.50 -21.79 -45.62
CA LEU A 170 16.20 -22.34 -45.21
C LEU A 170 15.09 -21.45 -45.77
N ASN A 171 14.34 -22.00 -46.73
CA ASN A 171 13.23 -21.33 -47.41
C ASN A 171 11.97 -21.34 -46.53
N LEU A 172 11.60 -20.19 -45.96
CA LEU A 172 10.48 -20.07 -45.01
C LEU A 172 9.12 -20.43 -45.64
N PRO A 173 8.79 -20.02 -46.87
CA PRO A 173 7.56 -20.48 -47.53
C PRO A 173 7.45 -21.99 -47.69
N CYS A 174 8.57 -22.69 -47.95
CA CYS A 174 8.58 -24.15 -48.00
C CYS A 174 8.16 -24.78 -46.68
N VAL A 175 8.56 -24.19 -45.54
CA VAL A 175 8.22 -24.73 -44.22
C VAL A 175 6.70 -24.77 -44.03
N ASN A 176 5.99 -23.71 -44.41
CA ASN A 176 4.53 -23.69 -44.36
C ASN A 176 3.90 -24.74 -45.29
N TYR A 177 4.46 -24.95 -46.48
CA TYR A 177 4.02 -26.01 -47.37
C TYR A 177 4.17 -27.41 -46.73
N VAL A 178 5.33 -27.69 -46.13
CA VAL A 178 5.61 -28.97 -45.44
C VAL A 178 4.70 -29.16 -44.23
N LEU A 179 4.40 -28.09 -43.47
CA LEU A 179 3.45 -28.15 -42.36
C LEU A 179 2.06 -28.62 -42.82
N GLY A 180 1.53 -28.03 -43.88
CA GLY A 180 0.21 -28.39 -44.41
C GLY A 180 0.16 -29.79 -45.04
N ARG A 181 1.20 -30.18 -45.78
CA ARG A 181 1.22 -31.45 -46.53
C ARG A 181 1.65 -32.64 -45.69
N THR A 182 2.70 -32.50 -44.89
CA THR A 182 3.30 -33.61 -44.15
C THR A 182 2.75 -33.72 -42.74
N ALA A 183 2.68 -32.60 -42.01
CA ALA A 183 2.19 -32.62 -40.63
C ALA A 183 0.66 -32.52 -40.53
N THR A 184 -0.03 -32.20 -41.65
CA THR A 184 -1.48 -31.92 -41.68
C THR A 184 -1.87 -30.80 -40.71
N ILE A 185 -0.97 -29.84 -40.54
CA ILE A 185 -1.14 -28.67 -39.68
C ILE A 185 -1.61 -27.52 -40.57
N HIS A 186 -2.76 -26.93 -40.22
CA HIS A 186 -3.32 -25.82 -40.96
C HIS A 186 -3.58 -24.63 -40.05
N TYR A 187 -3.34 -23.42 -40.57
CA TYR A 187 -3.76 -22.21 -39.91
C TYR A 187 -5.29 -22.15 -39.80
N ARG A 188 -5.78 -21.81 -38.62
CA ARG A 188 -7.21 -21.67 -38.33
C ARG A 188 -7.48 -20.23 -37.92
N ILE A 189 -8.26 -19.53 -38.73
CA ILE A 189 -8.75 -18.22 -38.33
C ILE A 189 -9.66 -18.43 -37.14
N ASP A 190 -9.35 -17.75 -36.04
CA ASP A 190 -10.23 -17.70 -34.88
C ASP A 190 -11.46 -16.88 -35.28
N THR A 191 -12.52 -17.58 -35.67
CA THR A 191 -13.82 -16.96 -35.87
C THR A 191 -14.57 -17.04 -34.56
N ASP A 192 -15.16 -15.93 -34.11
CA ASP A 192 -15.81 -15.71 -32.80
C ASP A 192 -16.93 -16.73 -32.42
N ASN A 193 -17.15 -17.77 -33.22
CA ASN A 193 -18.23 -18.75 -33.08
C ASN A 193 -17.79 -20.15 -32.63
N GLU A 194 -16.49 -20.44 -32.48
CA GLU A 194 -16.10 -21.70 -31.83
C GLU A 194 -16.03 -21.51 -30.32
N SER A 195 -16.75 -22.35 -29.59
CA SER A 195 -16.78 -22.49 -28.13
C SER A 195 -15.44 -22.96 -27.56
N ARG A 196 -14.32 -22.36 -27.97
CA ARG A 196 -13.01 -22.62 -27.40
C ARG A 196 -12.92 -21.85 -26.09
N PRO A 197 -12.87 -22.55 -24.95
CA PRO A 197 -12.75 -21.89 -23.67
C PRO A 197 -11.34 -21.32 -23.59
N VAL A 198 -11.24 -20.00 -23.73
CA VAL A 198 -10.02 -19.19 -23.54
C VAL A 198 -9.02 -19.27 -24.70
N ASN A 199 -8.74 -18.11 -25.28
CA ASN A 199 -7.78 -17.92 -26.37
C ASN A 199 -6.34 -17.95 -25.83
N HIS A 200 -5.77 -19.14 -25.60
CA HIS A 200 -4.44 -19.34 -25.03
C HIS A 200 -3.49 -20.02 -26.04
N PHE A 201 -2.18 -19.79 -25.90
CA PHE A 201 -1.17 -20.49 -26.71
C PHE A 201 -1.29 -22.00 -26.48
N GLN A 202 -1.42 -22.75 -27.56
CA GLN A 202 -1.32 -24.20 -27.54
C GLN A 202 0.14 -24.61 -27.56
N GLY A 203 0.49 -25.63 -26.77
CA GLY A 203 1.82 -26.22 -26.83
C GLY A 203 2.01 -26.95 -28.15
N ILE A 204 3.25 -27.18 -28.56
CA ILE A 204 3.58 -27.77 -29.86
C ILE A 204 2.85 -29.11 -30.08
N ASN A 205 2.85 -29.99 -29.06
CA ASN A 205 2.11 -31.26 -29.13
C ASN A 205 0.60 -31.04 -29.29
N GLY A 206 0.03 -30.07 -28.59
CA GLY A 206 -1.38 -29.68 -28.73
C GLY A 206 -1.70 -29.21 -30.15
N THR A 207 -0.82 -28.41 -30.77
CA THR A 207 -0.97 -27.98 -32.17
C THR A 207 -0.94 -29.16 -33.15
N PHE A 208 -0.06 -30.15 -32.92
CA PHE A 208 -0.04 -31.40 -33.70
C PHE A 208 -1.35 -32.18 -33.54
N ASP A 209 -1.80 -32.38 -32.30
CA ASP A 209 -3.01 -33.15 -31.98
C ASP A 209 -4.28 -32.49 -32.52
N ALA A 210 -4.34 -31.17 -32.43
CA ALA A 210 -5.42 -30.37 -32.99
C ALA A 210 -5.38 -30.33 -34.52
N GLY A 211 -4.22 -30.57 -35.15
CA GLY A 211 -4.01 -30.45 -36.60
C GLY A 211 -3.98 -29.00 -37.08
N GLY A 212 -3.47 -28.08 -36.26
CA GLY A 212 -3.53 -26.65 -36.54
C GLY A 212 -3.76 -25.78 -35.32
N GLY A 213 -3.71 -24.48 -35.55
CA GLY A 213 -3.93 -23.44 -34.54
C GLY A 213 -4.07 -22.08 -35.21
N ASP A 214 -4.35 -21.05 -34.41
CA ASP A 214 -4.48 -19.68 -34.89
C ASP A 214 -3.11 -18.96 -34.93
N CYS A 215 -3.09 -17.63 -35.00
CA CYS A 215 -1.86 -16.89 -35.32
C CYS A 215 -0.76 -17.08 -34.27
N LYS A 216 -1.14 -17.17 -32.99
CA LYS A 216 -0.20 -17.37 -31.89
C LYS A 216 0.37 -18.78 -31.87
N ASP A 217 -0.46 -19.79 -32.12
CA ASP A 217 -0.04 -21.20 -32.17
C ASP A 217 0.90 -21.44 -33.35
N TYR A 218 0.57 -20.86 -34.51
CA TYR A 218 1.40 -20.95 -35.72
C TYR A 218 2.74 -20.23 -35.55
N SER A 219 2.75 -19.05 -34.94
CA SER A 219 3.98 -18.31 -34.64
C SER A 219 4.92 -19.11 -33.72
N LEU A 220 4.36 -19.74 -32.67
CA LEU A 220 5.13 -20.58 -31.75
C LEU A 220 5.66 -21.84 -32.45
N LEU A 221 4.83 -22.51 -33.26
CA LEU A 221 5.26 -23.67 -34.03
C LEU A 221 6.38 -23.35 -35.02
N LEU A 222 6.28 -22.23 -35.74
CA LEU A 222 7.31 -21.85 -36.70
C LEU A 222 8.61 -21.44 -36.01
N LYS A 223 8.51 -20.75 -34.86
CA LYS A 223 9.66 -20.53 -33.98
C LYS A 223 10.31 -21.86 -33.59
N ALA A 224 9.54 -22.86 -33.18
CA ALA A 224 10.05 -24.17 -32.82
C ALA A 224 10.75 -24.88 -33.99
N VAL A 225 10.19 -24.83 -35.19
CA VAL A 225 10.80 -25.39 -36.40
C VAL A 225 12.14 -24.72 -36.71
N ILE A 226 12.18 -23.39 -36.68
CA ILE A 226 13.39 -22.61 -37.00
C ILE A 226 14.49 -22.88 -35.97
N ASN A 227 14.16 -22.86 -34.67
CA ASN A 227 15.13 -23.16 -33.61
C ASN A 227 15.66 -24.59 -33.73
N THR A 228 14.81 -25.58 -34.04
CA THR A 228 15.25 -26.96 -34.28
C THR A 228 16.15 -27.07 -35.52
N ALA A 229 15.84 -26.35 -36.61
CA ALA A 229 16.69 -26.32 -37.80
C ALA A 229 18.06 -25.70 -37.49
N ASN A 230 18.09 -24.58 -36.75
CA ASN A 230 19.33 -23.96 -36.28
C ASN A 230 20.15 -24.91 -35.41
N ALA A 231 19.53 -25.61 -34.47
CA ALA A 231 20.21 -26.58 -33.60
C ALA A 231 20.83 -27.75 -34.40
N ARG A 232 20.17 -28.19 -35.48
CA ARG A 232 20.67 -29.26 -36.36
C ARG A 232 21.76 -28.78 -37.31
N ARG A 233 21.66 -27.54 -37.80
CA ARG A 233 22.62 -26.94 -38.73
C ARG A 233 22.79 -25.44 -38.46
N PRO A 234 23.69 -25.07 -37.52
CA PRO A 234 23.99 -23.68 -37.27
C PRO A 234 24.57 -23.00 -38.51
N GLY A 235 24.26 -21.72 -38.69
CA GLY A 235 24.72 -20.87 -39.80
C GLY A 235 23.79 -20.85 -41.02
N LEU A 236 22.64 -21.51 -40.98
CA LEU A 236 21.64 -21.45 -42.05
C LEU A 236 21.12 -20.03 -42.23
N HIS A 237 21.04 -19.54 -43.47
CA HIS A 237 20.38 -18.28 -43.79
C HIS A 237 18.88 -18.47 -43.91
N LEU A 238 18.10 -17.65 -43.23
CA LEU A 238 16.64 -17.67 -43.36
C LEU A 238 16.22 -16.85 -44.56
N ILE A 239 15.49 -17.45 -45.50
CA ILE A 239 15.04 -16.79 -46.71
C ILE A 239 13.52 -16.64 -46.69
N ALA A 240 13.05 -15.39 -46.69
CA ALA A 240 11.66 -15.01 -46.91
C ALA A 240 11.45 -14.54 -48.36
N PHE A 241 10.21 -14.18 -48.71
CA PHE A 241 9.91 -13.52 -49.99
C PHE A 241 9.25 -12.17 -49.77
N GLN A 242 9.38 -11.27 -50.74
CA GLN A 242 8.60 -10.03 -50.80
C GLN A 242 8.14 -9.77 -52.24
N PRO A 243 7.12 -8.93 -52.48
CA PRO A 243 6.74 -8.50 -53.83
C PRO A 243 7.93 -7.88 -54.58
N GLY A 244 8.12 -8.28 -55.84
CA GLY A 244 9.28 -7.90 -56.66
C GLY A 244 9.09 -8.18 -58.15
N VAL A 245 10.18 -8.11 -58.92
CA VAL A 245 10.15 -8.26 -60.40
C VAL A 245 10.54 -9.65 -60.91
N GLY A 246 10.67 -10.64 -60.03
CA GLY A 246 11.11 -12.00 -60.36
C GLY A 246 10.12 -13.09 -59.98
N ASP A 247 10.58 -14.34 -60.02
CA ASP A 247 9.85 -15.49 -59.49
C ASP A 247 10.59 -16.06 -58.28
N PHE A 248 9.95 -16.05 -57.11
CA PHE A 248 10.51 -16.66 -55.90
C PHE A 248 10.15 -18.13 -55.86
N ARG A 249 11.16 -19.00 -55.84
CA ARG A 249 10.98 -20.45 -55.82
C ARG A 249 10.64 -20.95 -54.40
N VAL A 250 9.51 -21.64 -54.28
CA VAL A 250 9.05 -22.34 -53.08
C VAL A 250 9.19 -23.85 -53.31
N TYR A 251 10.03 -24.50 -52.50
CA TYR A 251 10.24 -25.96 -52.50
C TYR A 251 9.23 -26.63 -51.54
N PRO A 252 9.07 -27.99 -51.48
CA PRO A 252 10.02 -29.08 -51.73
C PRO A 252 10.45 -29.32 -53.17
N LYS A 253 11.62 -29.98 -53.32
CA LYS A 253 11.95 -30.81 -54.47
C LYS A 253 10.90 -31.93 -54.58
N LEU A 254 9.97 -31.83 -55.54
CA LEU A 254 9.04 -32.91 -55.84
C LEU A 254 9.77 -34.09 -56.49
N SER A 255 10.54 -34.87 -55.74
CA SER A 255 11.11 -36.13 -56.24
C SER A 255 10.05 -37.23 -56.22
N LEU A 256 9.06 -37.13 -57.11
CA LEU A 256 8.28 -38.27 -57.57
C LEU A 256 8.52 -38.42 -59.08
N GLY A 257 9.73 -38.86 -59.46
CA GLY A 257 10.02 -39.27 -60.84
C GLY A 257 11.04 -38.45 -61.64
N HIS A 258 12.11 -37.94 -61.01
CA HIS A 258 13.28 -37.34 -61.69
C HIS A 258 13.07 -36.02 -62.44
N VAL A 259 11.96 -35.31 -62.24
CA VAL A 259 11.81 -33.93 -62.72
C VAL A 259 11.53 -33.03 -61.54
N ASP A 260 12.49 -32.16 -61.30
CA ASP A 260 12.46 -31.09 -60.31
C ASP A 260 11.31 -30.11 -60.61
N GLN A 261 10.13 -30.35 -60.03
CA GLN A 261 9.00 -29.42 -60.07
C GLN A 261 9.00 -28.55 -58.82
N TYR A 262 8.87 -27.24 -59.01
CA TYR A 262 8.86 -26.25 -57.95
C TYR A 262 7.60 -25.40 -58.01
N TYR A 263 7.15 -24.96 -56.83
CA TYR A 263 6.18 -23.89 -56.74
C TYR A 263 6.92 -22.55 -56.86
N TYR A 264 6.24 -21.54 -57.38
CA TYR A 264 6.79 -20.19 -57.48
C TYR A 264 5.75 -19.19 -57.03
N TYR A 265 6.17 -18.20 -56.25
CA TYR A 265 5.44 -16.94 -56.14
C TYR A 265 5.89 -16.05 -57.30
N SER A 266 4.98 -15.82 -58.23
CA SER A 266 5.21 -14.89 -59.34
C SER A 266 5.28 -13.46 -58.83
N SER A 267 6.11 -12.62 -59.44
CA SER A 267 6.32 -11.22 -59.02
C SER A 267 6.79 -11.10 -57.57
N SER A 268 7.73 -11.97 -57.18
CA SER A 268 8.33 -12.00 -55.85
C SER A 268 9.85 -12.18 -55.94
N GLU A 269 10.56 -11.68 -54.94
CA GLU A 269 12.02 -11.80 -54.82
C GLU A 269 12.43 -12.27 -53.42
N PRO A 270 13.60 -12.95 -53.29
CA PRO A 270 14.07 -13.45 -52.00
C PRO A 270 14.56 -12.32 -51.10
N VAL A 271 14.30 -12.45 -49.80
CA VAL A 271 14.84 -11.56 -48.75
C VAL A 271 15.63 -12.40 -47.76
N ASP A 272 16.95 -12.15 -47.69
CA ASP A 272 17.81 -12.77 -46.69
C ASP A 272 17.58 -12.13 -45.31
N LEU A 273 17.07 -12.94 -44.39
CA LEU A 273 16.81 -12.54 -43.02
C LEU A 273 18.06 -12.62 -42.12
N GLY A 274 19.16 -13.18 -42.64
CA GLY A 274 20.43 -13.37 -41.96
C GLY A 274 20.69 -14.83 -41.61
N ALA A 275 21.96 -15.11 -41.29
CA ALA A 275 22.40 -16.40 -40.78
C ALA A 275 21.88 -16.62 -39.36
N MET A 276 21.40 -17.83 -39.08
CA MET A 276 21.08 -18.29 -37.74
C MET A 276 22.35 -18.81 -37.06
N ASP A 277 22.96 -18.00 -36.22
CA ASP A 277 24.09 -18.41 -35.38
C ASP A 277 23.66 -18.58 -33.92
N ASN A 278 24.64 -18.81 -33.02
CA ASN A 278 24.38 -18.93 -31.58
C ASN A 278 23.89 -17.61 -30.93
N ASN A 279 23.94 -16.50 -31.65
CA ASN A 279 23.47 -15.19 -31.20
C ASN A 279 22.11 -14.82 -31.82
N THR A 280 21.58 -15.65 -32.71
CA THR A 280 20.31 -15.40 -33.38
C THR A 280 19.16 -15.88 -32.50
N HIS A 281 18.20 -14.99 -32.28
CA HIS A 281 17.00 -15.26 -31.52
C HIS A 281 15.76 -15.12 -32.40
N VAL A 282 14.84 -16.06 -32.22
CA VAL A 282 13.53 -16.08 -32.85
C VAL A 282 12.48 -15.63 -31.82
N TRP A 283 11.76 -14.57 -32.14
CA TRP A 283 10.79 -13.91 -31.27
C TRP A 283 9.39 -14.07 -31.83
N VAL A 284 8.39 -14.24 -30.94
CA VAL A 284 6.98 -14.08 -31.33
C VAL A 284 6.56 -12.66 -30.98
N ILE A 285 6.01 -11.93 -31.95
CA ILE A 285 5.55 -10.55 -31.77
C ILE A 285 4.05 -10.53 -32.02
N CYS A 286 3.28 -9.98 -31.08
CA CYS A 286 1.84 -9.84 -31.21
C CYS A 286 1.41 -8.36 -31.12
N PHE A 287 0.44 -8.00 -31.95
CA PHE A 287 -0.05 -6.63 -32.13
C PHE A 287 -1.54 -6.64 -32.49
N PRO A 288 -2.29 -5.54 -32.29
CA PRO A 288 -3.70 -5.49 -32.66
C PRO A 288 -3.79 -5.47 -34.19
N TYR A 289 -4.84 -6.06 -34.78
CA TYR A 289 -5.14 -6.19 -36.21
C TYR A 289 -6.63 -6.09 -36.54
N GLY A 290 -7.07 -4.92 -37.01
CA GLY A 290 -8.48 -4.53 -37.06
C GLY A 290 -9.14 -4.62 -35.68
N VAL A 291 -10.16 -5.48 -35.58
CA VAL A 291 -10.85 -5.84 -34.33
C VAL A 291 -10.27 -7.11 -33.69
N GLN A 292 -9.32 -7.77 -34.35
CA GLN A 292 -8.67 -9.00 -33.91
C GLN A 292 -7.23 -8.70 -33.44
N GLY A 293 -6.55 -9.67 -32.84
CA GLY A 293 -5.10 -9.64 -32.65
C GLY A 293 -4.41 -10.40 -33.78
N HIS A 294 -3.12 -10.12 -34.01
CA HIS A 294 -2.29 -10.92 -34.91
C HIS A 294 -0.92 -11.16 -34.28
N CYS A 295 -0.27 -12.27 -34.64
CA CYS A 295 1.07 -12.60 -34.20
C CYS A 295 1.94 -13.00 -35.39
N THR A 296 3.19 -12.58 -35.35
CA THR A 296 4.22 -12.78 -36.37
C THR A 296 5.52 -13.26 -35.73
N VAL A 297 6.51 -13.61 -36.54
CA VAL A 297 7.83 -14.05 -36.07
C VAL A 297 8.90 -13.05 -36.50
N ALA A 298 9.79 -12.71 -35.56
CA ALA A 298 10.94 -11.86 -35.83
C ALA A 298 12.25 -12.58 -35.54
N VAL A 299 13.28 -12.25 -36.31
CA VAL A 299 14.63 -12.80 -36.18
C VAL A 299 15.61 -11.66 -36.04
N GLY A 300 16.42 -11.72 -34.99
CA GLY A 300 17.40 -10.70 -34.64
C GLY A 300 18.48 -11.26 -33.73
N GLY A 301 19.39 -10.40 -33.28
CA GLY A 301 20.41 -10.78 -32.32
C GLY A 301 19.85 -11.04 -30.91
N LYS A 302 20.75 -11.33 -29.97
CA LYS A 302 20.43 -11.68 -28.59
C LYS A 302 20.11 -10.45 -27.75
N ALA A 303 19.06 -10.54 -26.93
CA ALA A 303 18.85 -9.54 -25.89
C ALA A 303 20.10 -9.46 -24.99
N GLY A 304 20.66 -8.26 -24.84
CA GLY A 304 21.79 -8.01 -23.98
C GLY A 304 21.50 -8.36 -22.51
N THR A 305 22.56 -8.55 -21.73
CA THR A 305 22.52 -9.05 -20.34
C THR A 305 21.80 -8.15 -19.33
N ASN A 306 21.28 -6.98 -19.72
CA ASN A 306 20.70 -5.97 -18.83
C ASN A 306 19.19 -5.75 -19.03
N GLY A 307 18.46 -6.71 -19.61
CA GLY A 307 16.99 -6.67 -19.71
C GLY A 307 16.41 -5.63 -20.66
N ALA A 308 17.21 -4.71 -21.21
CA ALA A 308 16.87 -4.03 -22.45
C ALA A 308 17.03 -5.03 -23.61
N PRO A 309 16.18 -5.00 -24.65
CA PRO A 309 16.45 -5.71 -25.89
C PRO A 309 17.25 -4.80 -26.83
N PRO A 310 18.60 -4.76 -26.78
CA PRO A 310 19.39 -4.05 -27.77
C PRO A 310 19.22 -4.60 -29.20
N ASP A 311 18.66 -5.80 -29.38
CA ASP A 311 18.69 -6.49 -30.68
C ASP A 311 17.33 -6.71 -31.36
N LEU A 312 16.22 -6.26 -30.76
CA LEU A 312 14.93 -6.38 -31.43
C LEU A 312 14.65 -5.20 -32.37
N SER A 313 15.20 -4.02 -32.08
CA SER A 313 15.13 -2.90 -33.00
C SER A 313 15.94 -3.20 -34.27
N GLY A 314 15.26 -3.24 -35.42
CA GLY A 314 15.85 -3.65 -36.68
C GLY A 314 15.81 -5.15 -36.96
N ALA A 315 15.30 -5.96 -36.00
CA ALA A 315 15.00 -7.37 -36.23
C ALA A 315 14.05 -7.51 -37.41
N ARG A 316 14.28 -8.51 -38.24
CA ARG A 316 13.51 -8.73 -39.46
C ARG A 316 12.29 -9.58 -39.14
N VAL A 317 11.15 -9.23 -39.70
CA VAL A 317 9.85 -9.82 -39.39
C VAL A 317 9.31 -10.51 -40.62
N PHE A 318 8.66 -11.65 -40.43
CA PHE A 318 8.01 -12.39 -41.50
C PHE A 318 6.74 -13.08 -41.03
N GLU A 319 5.79 -13.25 -41.94
CA GLU A 319 4.48 -13.83 -41.68
C GLU A 319 4.56 -15.36 -41.59
N PRO A 320 4.16 -16.00 -40.47
CA PRO A 320 4.27 -17.44 -40.30
C PRO A 320 3.43 -18.29 -41.25
N GLN A 321 2.34 -17.73 -41.78
CA GLN A 321 1.37 -18.40 -42.63
C GLN A 321 1.86 -18.58 -44.06
N ASP A 322 2.83 -17.81 -44.53
CA ASP A 322 3.31 -17.90 -45.91
C ASP A 322 4.82 -17.69 -46.07
N GLY A 323 5.52 -17.19 -45.05
CA GLY A 323 6.95 -16.86 -45.11
C GLY A 323 7.25 -15.51 -45.76
N GLY A 324 6.26 -14.62 -45.89
CA GLY A 324 6.39 -13.29 -46.48
C GLY A 324 7.10 -12.32 -45.56
N TYR A 325 8.06 -11.56 -46.07
CA TYR A 325 8.77 -10.52 -45.34
C TYR A 325 7.84 -9.33 -45.04
N MET A 326 7.81 -8.91 -43.79
CA MET A 326 6.92 -7.83 -43.30
C MET A 326 7.68 -6.55 -42.95
N GLY A 327 9.01 -6.54 -43.11
CA GLY A 327 9.87 -5.40 -42.77
C GLY A 327 10.72 -5.63 -41.51
N ARG A 328 11.17 -4.53 -40.90
CA ARG A 328 12.00 -4.53 -39.68
C ARG A 328 11.30 -3.83 -38.56
N VAL A 329 11.33 -4.44 -37.38
CA VAL A 329 10.78 -3.84 -36.16
C VAL A 329 11.41 -2.46 -35.98
N GLY A 330 10.55 -1.45 -35.93
CA GLY A 330 10.99 -0.09 -35.66
C GLY A 330 11.55 0.73 -36.80
N ARG A 331 11.55 0.19 -38.01
CA ARG A 331 11.96 0.93 -39.21
C ARG A 331 10.85 0.93 -40.25
N GLU A 332 10.59 -0.24 -40.79
CA GLU A 332 9.74 -0.44 -41.97
C GLU A 332 8.69 -1.54 -41.76
N PHE A 333 8.59 -2.09 -40.54
CA PHE A 333 7.55 -3.07 -40.21
C PHE A 333 6.17 -2.44 -40.41
N SER A 334 5.45 -2.94 -41.41
CA SER A 334 4.12 -2.48 -41.76
C SER A 334 3.17 -3.64 -41.81
N VAL A 335 2.09 -3.57 -41.05
CA VAL A 335 1.01 -4.55 -41.09
C VAL A 335 -0.17 -3.90 -41.79
N CYS A 336 -0.51 -4.39 -42.97
CA CYS A 336 -1.58 -3.84 -43.80
C CYS A 336 -2.83 -4.69 -43.66
N ASP A 337 -3.96 -4.06 -43.32
CA ASP A 337 -5.28 -4.72 -43.38
C ASP A 337 -5.49 -5.31 -44.80
N PRO A 338 -5.81 -6.61 -44.97
CA PRO A 338 -5.87 -7.23 -46.29
C PRO A 338 -7.08 -6.70 -47.08
N SER A 339 -8.11 -6.23 -46.37
CA SER A 339 -9.31 -5.63 -46.93
C SER A 339 -9.12 -4.16 -47.32
N ARG A 340 -8.05 -3.53 -46.81
CA ARG A 340 -7.73 -2.11 -47.01
C ARG A 340 -6.21 -1.94 -47.15
N GLN A 341 -5.65 -2.40 -48.26
CA GLN A 341 -4.21 -2.33 -48.58
C GLN A 341 -3.58 -0.92 -48.44
N THR A 342 -4.38 0.14 -48.32
CA THR A 342 -3.92 1.51 -48.07
C THR A 342 -3.75 1.87 -46.58
N ASN A 343 -4.24 1.04 -45.65
CA ASN A 343 -4.16 1.25 -44.20
C ASN A 343 -3.14 0.28 -43.60
N CYS A 344 -1.87 0.55 -43.88
CA CYS A 344 -0.77 -0.12 -43.22
C CYS A 344 -0.43 0.61 -41.91
N TRP A 345 -0.37 -0.11 -40.80
CA TRP A 345 0.15 0.46 -39.58
C TRP A 345 1.66 0.29 -39.53
N SER A 346 2.36 1.42 -39.46
CA SER A 346 3.81 1.48 -39.58
C SER A 346 4.49 2.07 -38.32
N LEU A 347 3.88 1.94 -37.15
CA LEU A 347 4.37 2.58 -35.92
C LEU A 347 4.83 1.55 -34.90
N TYR A 348 6.02 1.74 -34.36
CA TYR A 348 6.60 1.02 -33.21
C TYR A 348 5.61 0.80 -32.05
N ALA A 349 4.70 1.75 -31.87
CA ALA A 349 3.67 1.76 -30.83
C ALA A 349 2.55 0.72 -31.04
N THR A 350 2.47 0.04 -32.18
CA THR A 350 1.45 -1.00 -32.41
C THR A 350 1.89 -2.37 -31.88
N ILE A 351 3.17 -2.59 -31.62
CA ILE A 351 3.64 -3.82 -30.98
C ILE A 351 3.23 -3.79 -29.51
N LEU A 352 2.31 -4.68 -29.14
CA LEU A 352 1.82 -4.79 -27.76
C LEU A 352 2.70 -5.72 -26.94
N LEU A 353 3.10 -6.84 -27.55
CA LEU A 353 3.70 -7.94 -26.82
C LEU A 353 4.80 -8.60 -27.64
N ILE A 354 5.93 -8.88 -27.00
CA ILE A 354 6.98 -9.72 -27.54
C ILE A 354 7.30 -10.81 -26.54
N ILE A 355 7.30 -12.04 -27.03
CA ILE A 355 7.49 -13.23 -26.22
C ILE A 355 8.81 -13.88 -26.61
N GLY A 356 9.78 -13.82 -25.70
CA GLY A 356 11.06 -14.50 -25.79
C GLY A 356 11.10 -15.76 -24.93
N ASP A 357 12.24 -16.44 -24.94
CA ASP A 357 12.42 -17.67 -24.14
C ASP A 357 12.59 -17.40 -22.65
N ASN A 358 13.00 -16.18 -22.27
CA ASN A 358 13.33 -15.86 -20.88
C ASN A 358 12.65 -14.59 -20.38
N ASP A 359 11.87 -13.89 -21.22
CA ASP A 359 11.23 -12.65 -20.83
C ASP A 359 10.05 -12.29 -21.76
N LEU A 360 9.21 -11.39 -21.26
CA LEU A 360 8.06 -10.80 -21.94
C LEU A 360 8.27 -9.29 -22.03
N TYR A 361 8.20 -8.74 -23.24
CA TYR A 361 8.44 -7.31 -23.46
C TYR A 361 7.19 -6.60 -23.97
N THR A 362 7.03 -5.36 -23.52
CA THR A 362 6.04 -4.40 -24.05
C THR A 362 6.74 -3.13 -24.50
N VAL A 363 6.17 -2.40 -25.47
CA VAL A 363 6.67 -1.08 -25.90
C VAL A 363 5.77 0.01 -25.33
N GLN A 364 6.35 0.94 -24.57
CA GLN A 364 5.65 2.15 -24.13
C GLN A 364 6.56 3.37 -24.32
N GLY A 365 6.10 4.37 -25.08
CA GLY A 365 6.85 5.63 -25.28
C GLY A 365 8.25 5.44 -25.87
N ASN A 366 8.40 4.53 -26.85
CA ASN A 366 9.67 4.11 -27.46
C ASN A 366 10.66 3.44 -26.49
N LYS A 367 10.20 3.01 -25.31
CA LYS A 367 10.98 2.21 -24.37
C LYS A 367 10.42 0.80 -24.30
N TRP A 368 11.33 -0.15 -24.29
CA TRP A 368 11.03 -1.55 -24.02
C TRP A 368 11.01 -1.77 -22.52
N ASN A 369 9.92 -2.34 -22.03
CA ASN A 369 9.80 -2.76 -20.64
C ASN A 369 9.70 -4.28 -20.63
N GLY A 370 10.79 -4.93 -20.23
CA GLY A 370 10.83 -6.36 -19.97
C GLY A 370 10.30 -6.65 -18.57
N TYR A 371 9.60 -7.77 -18.41
CA TYR A 371 9.10 -8.19 -17.11
C TYR A 371 10.24 -8.51 -16.13
N GLY A 372 11.32 -9.15 -16.61
CA GLY A 372 12.50 -9.44 -15.78
C GLY A 372 13.16 -8.17 -15.20
N TYR A 373 13.14 -7.07 -15.97
CA TYR A 373 13.62 -5.77 -15.50
C TYR A 373 12.73 -5.19 -14.41
N LEU A 374 11.41 -5.22 -14.60
CA LEU A 374 10.43 -4.74 -13.62
C LEU A 374 10.53 -5.52 -12.31
N LEU A 375 10.72 -6.84 -12.36
CA LEU A 375 10.95 -7.66 -11.17
C LEU A 375 12.19 -7.22 -10.40
N THR A 376 13.31 -7.03 -11.10
CA THR A 376 14.56 -6.60 -10.48
C THR A 376 14.41 -5.21 -9.84
N GLU A 377 13.71 -4.29 -10.51
CA GLU A 377 13.43 -2.95 -9.98
C GLU A 377 12.56 -3.02 -8.71
N LEU A 378 11.53 -3.85 -8.70
CA LEU A 378 10.66 -4.06 -7.54
C LEU A 378 11.40 -4.68 -6.36
N GLU A 379 12.22 -5.70 -6.60
CA GLU A 379 13.05 -6.33 -5.57
C GLU A 379 14.07 -5.35 -4.98
N SER A 380 14.69 -4.52 -5.82
CA SER A 380 15.66 -3.51 -5.36
C SER A 380 15.05 -2.41 -4.49
N ARG A 381 13.73 -2.19 -4.62
CA ARG A 381 12.96 -1.18 -3.86
C ARG A 381 12.24 -1.77 -2.65
N ALA A 382 12.20 -3.08 -2.51
CA ALA A 382 11.63 -3.74 -1.35
C ALA A 382 12.51 -3.42 -0.13
N VAL A 383 11.96 -2.63 0.81
CA VAL A 383 12.61 -2.41 2.11
C VAL A 383 12.71 -3.78 2.80
N PRO A 384 13.92 -4.21 3.21
CA PRO A 384 14.08 -5.50 3.88
C PRO A 384 13.16 -5.55 5.10
N ALA A 385 12.40 -6.64 5.23
CA ALA A 385 11.62 -6.90 6.42
C ALA A 385 12.59 -7.02 7.60
N SER A 386 12.58 -6.02 8.48
CA SER A 386 13.36 -5.97 9.72
C SER A 386 12.79 -6.91 10.77
#